data_AF-A0A1G1FT92-F1
#
_entry.id   AF-A0A1G1FT92-F1
#
_cell.length_a   1.000
_cell.length_b   1.000
_cell.length_c   1.000
_cell.angle_alpha   90.00
_cell.angle_beta   90.00
_cell.angle_gamma   90.00
#
_symmetry.space_group_name_H-M   'P 1'
#
loop_
_entity.id
_entity.type
_entity.pdbx_description
1 polymer ?
#
loop_
_entity_poly.entity_id
_entity_poly.type
_entity_poly.pdbx_seq_one_letter_code
_entity_poly.pdbx_strand_id
1 'polypeptide(L)'
;MYYLALIIGLILVPTVSFAWGPMTHMFLGNELLSCAPLIPAGILALLKKHKQDFLYGNIMADIIIGKKYLPDDKSSHSWEVGLKLLDQAEQWPERAFAYGYLSHLAADTVAHETLTDELGNMGHTWIELKADSIIDKSYWLQTVAISRAVRKRSDLLLENALDPYLFSFKTNKRIYKSMVLLSVLNKKRRRGVDRVLIHDLHEESLSRMIDLLQNGTDAAVLQKNPL
;
A
#
# COMPACT_ATOMS: atom_id res chain seq x y z
N MET A 1 -0.84 -3.44 34.89
CA MET A 1 -1.58 -2.40 34.14
C MET A 1 -0.66 -1.47 33.36
N TYR A 2 0.45 -0.99 33.93
CA TYR A 2 1.44 -0.16 33.20
C TYR A 2 2.10 -0.84 32.00
N TYR A 3 2.50 -2.11 32.11
CA TYR A 3 3.08 -2.85 30.97
C TYR A 3 2.10 -3.04 29.81
N LEU A 4 0.81 -3.25 30.11
CA LEU A 4 -0.22 -3.36 29.08
C LEU A 4 -0.45 -2.02 28.38
N ALA A 5 -0.46 -0.92 29.14
CA ALA A 5 -0.55 0.43 28.59
C ALA A 5 0.71 0.83 27.80
N LEU A 6 1.90 0.37 28.21
CA LEU A 6 3.17 0.58 27.52
C LEU A 6 3.22 -0.22 26.20
N ILE A 7 2.76 -1.47 26.21
CA ILE A 7 2.67 -2.33 25.01
C ILE A 7 1.60 -1.77 24.05
N ILE A 8 0.43 -1.39 24.56
CA ILE A 8 -0.61 -0.71 23.78
C ILE A 8 -0.07 0.62 23.24
N GLY A 9 0.66 1.39 24.05
CA GLY A 9 1.33 2.62 23.64
C GLY A 9 2.33 2.38 22.50
N LEU A 10 3.22 1.39 22.62
CA LEU A 10 4.19 1.00 21.59
C LEU A 10 3.55 0.51 20.29
N ILE A 11 2.38 -0.15 20.36
CA ILE A 11 1.59 -0.57 19.19
C ILE A 11 0.86 0.62 18.54
N LEU A 12 0.49 1.63 19.34
CA LEU A 12 -0.28 2.80 18.91
C LEU A 12 0.59 3.98 18.48
N VAL A 13 1.90 4.00 18.79
CA VAL A 13 2.82 4.95 18.18
C VAL A 13 3.01 4.50 16.73
N PRO A 14 2.54 5.27 15.73
CA PRO A 14 2.86 4.98 14.34
C PRO A 14 4.38 5.00 14.23
N THR A 15 4.98 3.86 13.92
CA THR A 15 6.37 3.86 13.48
C THR A 15 6.43 4.69 12.22
N VAL A 16 7.36 5.65 12.16
CA VAL A 16 7.59 6.47 10.97
C VAL A 16 7.86 5.52 9.80
N SER A 17 6.90 5.37 8.89
CA SER A 17 7.03 4.59 7.66
C SER A 17 6.81 5.55 6.50
N PHE A 18 7.84 5.79 5.68
CA PHE A 18 7.83 6.76 4.59
C PHE A 18 6.98 6.29 3.39
N ALA A 19 5.69 6.07 3.62
CA ALA A 19 4.73 5.50 2.69
C ALA A 19 3.40 6.26 2.73
N TRP A 20 2.55 6.04 1.74
CA TRP A 20 1.18 6.54 1.78
C TRP A 20 0.32 5.76 2.78
N GLY A 21 -0.76 6.37 3.23
CA GLY A 21 -1.72 5.70 4.08
C GLY A 21 -2.64 4.75 3.28
N PRO A 22 -3.30 3.80 3.96
CA PRO A 22 -4.11 2.78 3.32
C PRO A 22 -5.33 3.33 2.57
N MET A 23 -5.84 4.50 2.96
CA MET A 23 -6.94 5.15 2.23
C MET A 23 -6.45 5.72 0.91
N THR A 24 -5.27 6.34 0.90
CA THR A 24 -4.61 6.87 -0.29
C THR A 24 -4.32 5.74 -1.28
N HIS A 25 -3.78 4.60 -0.83
CA HIS A 25 -3.60 3.45 -1.72
C HIS A 25 -4.91 2.90 -2.29
N MET A 26 -5.97 2.82 -1.49
CA MET A 26 -7.28 2.37 -2.00
C MET A 26 -7.86 3.35 -3.04
N PHE A 27 -7.62 4.65 -2.86
CA PHE A 27 -7.95 5.70 -3.83
C PHE A 27 -7.14 5.54 -5.11
N LEU A 28 -5.81 5.54 -5.03
CA LEU A 28 -4.91 5.43 -6.18
C LEU A 28 -5.17 4.16 -7.02
N GLY A 29 -5.44 3.03 -6.37
CA GLY A 29 -5.81 1.81 -7.08
C GLY A 29 -7.11 1.95 -7.89
N ASN A 30 -8.10 2.68 -7.39
CA ASN A 30 -9.33 2.93 -8.15
C ASN A 30 -9.12 3.93 -9.29
N GLU A 31 -8.34 4.99 -9.06
CA GLU A 31 -7.99 5.96 -10.11
C GLU A 31 -7.21 5.29 -11.25
N LEU A 32 -6.25 4.41 -10.92
CA LEU A 32 -5.51 3.64 -11.92
C LEU A 32 -6.43 2.85 -12.86
N LEU A 33 -7.49 2.21 -12.33
CA LEU A 33 -8.48 1.49 -13.14
C LEU A 33 -9.30 2.40 -14.06
N SER A 34 -9.35 3.70 -13.75
CA SER A 34 -10.00 4.75 -14.54
C SER A 34 -9.08 5.31 -15.62
N CYS A 35 -7.75 5.21 -15.47
CA CYS A 35 -6.73 5.53 -16.48
C CYS A 35 -6.63 4.50 -17.63
N ALA A 36 -7.76 3.95 -18.06
CA ALA A 36 -7.85 2.86 -19.03
C ALA A 36 -7.02 3.05 -20.33
N PRO A 37 -6.95 4.25 -20.95
CA PRO A 37 -6.20 4.43 -22.19
C PRO A 37 -4.67 4.29 -22.02
N LEU A 38 -4.16 4.40 -20.79
CA LEU A 38 -2.74 4.40 -20.49
C LEU A 38 -2.23 3.02 -20.07
N ILE A 39 -3.10 2.03 -19.88
CA ILE A 39 -2.73 0.70 -19.39
C ILE A 39 -2.83 -0.31 -20.54
N PRO A 40 -1.84 -1.22 -20.72
CA PRO A 40 -1.94 -2.27 -21.73
C PRO A 40 -3.25 -3.05 -21.61
N ALA A 41 -3.95 -3.25 -22.73
CA ALA A 41 -5.32 -3.75 -22.73
C ALA A 41 -5.49 -5.11 -22.01
N GLY A 42 -4.51 -6.00 -22.14
CA GLY A 42 -4.51 -7.30 -21.46
C GLY A 42 -4.41 -7.17 -19.93
N ILE A 43 -3.55 -6.27 -19.45
CA ILE A 43 -3.41 -5.97 -18.02
C ILE A 43 -4.69 -5.31 -17.52
N LEU A 44 -5.19 -4.28 -18.22
CA LEU A 44 -6.43 -3.61 -17.83
C LEU A 44 -7.61 -4.58 -17.73
N ALA A 45 -7.75 -5.51 -18.68
CA ALA A 45 -8.79 -6.53 -18.67
C ALA A 45 -8.65 -7.47 -17.46
N LEU A 46 -7.42 -7.90 -17.14
CA LEU A 46 -7.10 -8.69 -15.96
C LEU A 46 -7.50 -7.95 -14.67
N LEU A 47 -7.04 -6.71 -14.51
CA LEU A 47 -7.29 -5.91 -13.32
C LEU A 47 -8.78 -5.62 -13.14
N LYS A 48 -9.52 -5.28 -14.21
CA LYS A 48 -10.97 -5.05 -14.14
C LYS A 48 -11.74 -6.33 -13.79
N LYS A 49 -11.36 -7.47 -14.37
CA LYS A 49 -11.99 -8.77 -14.10
C LYS A 49 -11.76 -9.22 -12.65
N HIS A 50 -10.57 -8.96 -12.11
CA HIS A 50 -10.15 -9.34 -10.76
C HIS A 50 -9.95 -8.12 -9.85
N LYS A 51 -10.85 -7.13 -9.97
CA LYS A 51 -10.74 -5.83 -9.29
C LYS A 51 -10.51 -5.94 -7.78
N GLN A 52 -11.22 -6.84 -7.10
CA GLN A 52 -11.06 -7.01 -5.67
C GLN A 52 -9.67 -7.55 -5.29
N ASP A 53 -9.09 -8.44 -6.11
CA ASP A 53 -7.75 -8.98 -5.87
C ASP A 53 -6.69 -7.90 -6.05
N PHE A 54 -6.79 -7.15 -7.15
CA PHE A 54 -5.92 -6.00 -7.42
C PHE A 54 -5.97 -4.96 -6.30
N LEU A 55 -7.17 -4.49 -5.92
CA LEU A 55 -7.32 -3.52 -4.85
C LEU A 55 -6.86 -4.06 -3.49
N TYR A 56 -6.98 -5.37 -3.26
CA TYR A 56 -6.48 -5.99 -2.03
C TYR A 56 -4.95 -6.04 -2.00
N GLY A 57 -4.30 -6.37 -3.13
CA GLY A 57 -2.85 -6.29 -3.27
C GLY A 57 -2.32 -4.88 -3.04
N ASN A 58 -3.03 -3.88 -3.59
CA ASN A 58 -2.64 -2.47 -3.50
C ASN A 58 -2.68 -1.87 -2.09
N ILE A 59 -3.27 -2.57 -1.12
CA ILE A 59 -3.25 -2.15 0.30
C ILE A 59 -2.51 -3.15 1.19
N MET A 60 -1.97 -4.21 0.63
CA MET A 60 -1.51 -5.36 1.42
C MET A 60 -0.17 -5.14 2.08
N ALA A 61 0.75 -4.42 1.43
CA ALA A 61 2.09 -4.26 1.98
C ALA A 61 2.05 -3.55 3.35
N ASP A 62 1.13 -2.60 3.57
CA ASP A 62 0.86 -1.99 4.88
C ASP A 62 0.29 -2.94 5.96
N ILE A 63 -0.37 -4.02 5.55
CA ILE A 63 -1.01 -4.96 6.49
C ILE A 63 0.03 -5.83 7.21
N ILE A 64 1.21 -6.02 6.62
CA ILE A 64 2.30 -6.82 7.18
C ILE A 64 3.02 -5.98 8.26
N ILE A 65 3.19 -6.50 9.48
CA ILE A 65 3.75 -5.77 10.64
C ILE A 65 4.98 -6.51 11.17
N GLY A 66 5.93 -5.77 11.73
CA GLY A 66 7.21 -6.31 12.25
C GLY A 66 8.42 -6.07 11.34
N LYS A 67 8.26 -5.26 10.29
CA LYS A 67 9.26 -4.97 9.23
C LYS A 67 10.60 -4.44 9.76
N LYS A 68 10.60 -3.64 10.83
CA LYS A 68 11.80 -3.01 11.43
C LYS A 68 12.89 -4.02 11.88
N TYR A 69 12.53 -5.29 12.04
CA TYR A 69 13.45 -6.34 12.50
C TYR A 69 13.94 -7.25 11.37
N LEU A 70 13.61 -6.93 10.12
CA LEU A 70 14.01 -7.69 8.94
C LEU A 70 15.00 -6.87 8.11
N PRO A 71 15.93 -7.56 7.41
CA PRO A 71 16.70 -6.96 6.33
C PRO A 71 15.79 -6.26 5.30
N ASP A 72 16.27 -5.18 4.67
CA ASP A 72 15.47 -4.34 3.75
C ASP A 72 14.93 -5.14 2.55
N ASP A 73 15.71 -6.11 2.05
CA ASP A 73 15.33 -7.05 0.98
C ASP A 73 14.14 -7.96 1.36
N LYS A 74 13.90 -8.14 2.66
CA LYS A 74 12.83 -8.97 3.23
C LYS A 74 11.67 -8.16 3.79
N SER A 75 11.73 -6.84 3.65
CA SER A 75 10.63 -5.95 3.97
C SER A 75 9.47 -6.18 2.99
N SER A 76 8.24 -6.00 3.46
CA SER A 76 7.07 -6.02 2.57
C SER A 76 7.08 -4.88 1.55
N HIS A 77 7.86 -3.83 1.80
CA HIS A 77 8.05 -2.76 0.84
C HIS A 77 9.31 -3.00 -0.02
N SER A 78 9.65 -4.26 -0.31
CA SER A 78 10.75 -4.61 -1.21
C SER A 78 10.21 -4.94 -2.59
N TRP A 79 10.86 -4.41 -3.64
CA TRP A 79 10.59 -4.81 -5.02
C TRP A 79 10.76 -6.31 -5.22
N GLU A 80 11.73 -6.93 -4.55
CA GLU A 80 11.98 -8.38 -4.65
C GLU A 80 10.76 -9.18 -4.18
N VAL A 81 10.12 -8.77 -3.08
CA VAL A 81 8.89 -9.41 -2.59
C VAL A 81 7.75 -9.25 -3.59
N GLY A 82 7.55 -8.04 -4.13
CA GLY A 82 6.50 -7.78 -5.13
C GLY A 82 6.69 -8.58 -6.42
N LEU A 83 7.93 -8.64 -6.93
CA LEU A 83 8.28 -9.39 -8.14
C LEU A 83 8.17 -10.90 -7.92
N LYS A 84 8.59 -11.40 -6.76
CA LYS A 84 8.41 -12.80 -6.37
C LYS A 84 6.93 -13.19 -6.29
N LEU A 85 6.07 -12.31 -5.77
CA LEU A 85 4.62 -12.53 -5.78
C LEU A 85 4.07 -12.66 -7.21
N LEU A 86 4.56 -11.84 -8.14
CA LEU A 86 4.14 -11.89 -9.54
C LEU A 86 4.63 -13.17 -10.23
N ASP A 87 5.87 -13.58 -9.97
CA ASP A 87 6.46 -14.81 -10.51
C ASP A 87 5.74 -16.08 -10.03
N GLN A 88 5.38 -16.13 -8.74
CA GLN A 88 4.67 -17.25 -8.14
C GLN A 88 3.16 -17.27 -8.45
N ALA A 89 2.61 -16.24 -9.08
CA ALA A 89 1.19 -16.15 -9.37
C ALA A 89 0.79 -17.04 -10.55
N GLU A 90 0.23 -18.21 -10.24
CA GLU A 90 -0.23 -19.19 -11.23
C GLU A 90 -1.59 -18.83 -11.82
N GLN A 91 -2.47 -18.23 -11.01
CA GLN A 91 -3.86 -17.95 -11.39
C GLN A 91 -4.07 -16.46 -11.73
N TRP A 92 -5.04 -16.19 -12.61
CA TRP A 92 -5.39 -14.80 -12.97
C TRP A 92 -5.72 -13.88 -11.79
N PRO A 93 -6.49 -14.29 -10.76
CA PRO A 93 -6.71 -13.44 -9.58
C PRO A 93 -5.42 -13.14 -8.81
N GLU A 94 -4.49 -14.09 -8.75
CA GLU A 94 -3.20 -13.94 -8.06
C GLU A 94 -2.30 -12.94 -8.77
N ARG A 95 -2.27 -12.98 -10.11
CA ARG A 95 -1.54 -12.00 -10.92
C ARG A 95 -2.11 -10.60 -10.73
N ALA A 96 -3.44 -10.47 -10.67
CA ALA A 96 -4.08 -9.18 -10.38
C ALA A 96 -3.70 -8.67 -8.98
N PHE A 97 -3.66 -9.55 -7.98
CA PHE A 97 -3.17 -9.20 -6.64
C PHE A 97 -1.71 -8.76 -6.65
N ALA A 98 -0.82 -9.48 -7.34
CA ALA A 98 0.59 -9.11 -7.44
C ALA A 98 0.81 -7.76 -8.14
N TYR A 99 0.06 -7.47 -9.23
CA TYR A 99 0.08 -6.14 -9.84
C TYR A 99 -0.41 -5.05 -8.89
N GLY A 100 -1.41 -5.34 -8.06
CA GLY A 100 -1.83 -4.45 -6.98
C GLY A 100 -0.70 -4.18 -6.01
N TYR A 101 -0.03 -5.23 -5.54
CA TYR A 101 1.09 -5.12 -4.62
C TYR A 101 2.24 -4.27 -5.19
N LEU A 102 2.64 -4.52 -6.43
CA LEU A 102 3.68 -3.72 -7.10
C LEU A 102 3.25 -2.26 -7.31
N SER A 103 1.97 -2.02 -7.60
CA SER A 103 1.42 -0.66 -7.75
C SER A 103 1.47 0.13 -6.45
N HIS A 104 1.27 -0.56 -5.31
CA HIS A 104 1.46 0.04 -3.99
C HIS A 104 2.90 0.50 -3.79
N LEU A 105 3.88 -0.37 -4.09
CA LEU A 105 5.30 -0.02 -4.01
C LEU A 105 5.65 1.16 -4.92
N ALA A 106 5.12 1.17 -6.15
CA ALA A 106 5.36 2.26 -7.09
C ALA A 106 4.86 3.62 -6.54
N ALA A 107 3.68 3.64 -5.92
CA ALA A 107 3.16 4.84 -5.28
C ALA A 107 4.02 5.28 -4.09
N ASP A 108 4.52 4.33 -3.28
CA ASP A 108 5.35 4.64 -2.11
C ASP A 108 6.72 5.24 -2.47
N THR A 109 7.25 4.97 -3.66
CA THR A 109 8.47 5.68 -4.10
C THR A 109 8.27 7.20 -4.19
N VAL A 110 7.05 7.68 -4.47
CA VAL A 110 6.74 9.13 -4.54
C VAL A 110 6.72 9.72 -3.16
N ALA A 111 6.05 9.03 -2.24
CA ALA A 111 6.11 9.37 -0.83
C ALA A 111 7.58 9.41 -0.44
N HIS A 112 8.31 8.30 -0.52
CA HIS A 112 9.69 8.20 -0.05
C HIS A 112 10.64 9.27 -0.61
N GLU A 113 10.65 9.54 -1.92
CA GLU A 113 11.52 10.57 -2.51
C GLU A 113 11.18 11.98 -2.02
N THR A 114 9.89 12.36 -2.01
CA THR A 114 9.45 13.66 -1.47
C THR A 114 9.83 13.81 0.00
N LEU A 115 9.89 12.69 0.73
CA LEU A 115 10.12 12.63 2.15
C LEU A 115 11.60 12.67 2.54
N THR A 116 12.47 12.12 1.71
CA THR A 116 13.93 12.13 1.92
C THR A 116 14.54 13.47 1.53
N ASP A 117 14.03 14.11 0.48
CA ASP A 117 14.65 15.31 -0.08
C ASP A 117 14.15 16.64 0.54
N GLU A 118 12.92 16.72 1.09
CA GLU A 118 12.30 18.03 1.38
C GLU A 118 11.84 18.31 2.83
N LEU A 119 11.35 17.34 3.61
CA LEU A 119 10.54 17.65 4.83
C LEU A 119 10.97 17.02 6.17
N GLY A 120 11.81 15.98 6.16
CA GLY A 120 12.19 15.25 7.37
C GLY A 120 11.03 14.52 8.09
N ASN A 121 11.36 13.72 9.11
CA ASN A 121 10.46 12.70 9.70
C ASN A 121 9.12 13.20 10.27
N MET A 122 9.02 14.46 10.71
CA MET A 122 7.75 14.98 11.25
C MET A 122 6.83 15.50 10.16
N GLY A 123 7.35 16.13 9.10
CA GLY A 123 6.55 16.59 7.96
C GLY A 123 5.88 15.40 7.24
N HIS A 124 6.57 14.26 7.21
CA HIS A 124 6.12 12.98 6.70
C HIS A 124 4.75 12.54 7.24
N THR A 125 4.68 12.28 8.56
CA THR A 125 3.46 11.76 9.18
C THR A 125 2.31 12.75 9.00
N TRP A 126 2.59 14.05 8.87
CA TRP A 126 1.56 15.05 8.59
C TRP A 126 1.04 15.00 7.16
N ILE A 127 1.89 14.82 6.14
CA ILE A 127 1.47 14.71 4.74
C ILE A 127 0.66 13.44 4.53
N GLU A 128 1.15 12.29 5.00
CA GLU A 128 0.47 11.00 4.89
C GLU A 128 -0.92 11.03 5.56
N LEU A 129 -0.98 11.46 6.83
CA LEU A 129 -2.25 11.57 7.55
C LEU A 129 -3.19 12.59 6.89
N LYS A 130 -2.64 13.65 6.28
CA LYS A 130 -3.45 14.65 5.59
C LYS A 130 -4.03 14.08 4.30
N ALA A 131 -3.22 13.41 3.48
CA ALA A 131 -3.64 12.75 2.25
C ALA A 131 -4.76 11.74 2.54
N ASP A 132 -4.58 10.85 3.52
CA ASP A 132 -5.62 9.90 3.93
C ASP A 132 -6.90 10.61 4.41
N SER A 133 -6.78 11.72 5.14
CA SER A 133 -7.93 12.46 5.67
C SER A 133 -8.79 13.17 4.62
N ILE A 134 -8.24 13.40 3.42
CA ILE A 134 -8.97 14.05 2.32
C ILE A 134 -9.67 13.05 1.40
N ILE A 135 -9.29 11.76 1.45
CA ILE A 135 -9.92 10.69 0.69
C ILE A 135 -11.34 10.41 1.21
N ASP A 136 -12.26 10.18 0.28
CA ASP A 136 -13.66 9.88 0.61
C ASP A 136 -13.79 8.56 1.40
N LYS A 137 -14.67 8.53 2.40
CA LYS A 137 -14.86 7.35 3.26
C LYS A 137 -15.49 6.16 2.52
N SER A 138 -16.05 6.35 1.34
CA SER A 138 -16.52 5.26 0.49
C SER A 138 -15.40 4.30 0.09
N TYR A 139 -14.14 4.76 -0.01
CA TYR A 139 -12.99 3.90 -0.24
C TYR A 139 -12.74 2.93 0.93
N TRP A 140 -13.00 3.34 2.16
CA TRP A 140 -12.94 2.44 3.31
C TRP A 140 -13.96 1.29 3.18
N LEU A 141 -15.18 1.61 2.74
CA LEU A 141 -16.22 0.59 2.52
C LEU A 141 -15.75 -0.46 1.50
N GLN A 142 -14.99 -0.06 0.47
CA GLN A 142 -14.41 -1.00 -0.48
C GLN A 142 -13.42 -1.95 0.19
N THR A 143 -12.55 -1.46 1.07
CA THR A 143 -11.63 -2.29 1.87
C THR A 143 -12.38 -3.34 2.70
N VAL A 144 -13.47 -2.96 3.37
CA VAL A 144 -14.25 -3.91 4.20
C VAL A 144 -15.07 -4.87 3.33
N ALA A 145 -15.49 -4.44 2.14
CA ALA A 145 -16.30 -5.21 1.19
C ALA A 145 -15.51 -6.25 0.38
N ILE A 146 -14.18 -6.28 0.47
CA ILE A 146 -13.35 -7.33 -0.14
C ILE A 146 -13.87 -8.70 0.31
N SER A 147 -14.11 -9.61 -0.63
CA SER A 147 -14.72 -10.90 -0.27
C SER A 147 -13.79 -11.77 0.56
N ARG A 148 -14.36 -12.67 1.36
CA ARG A 148 -13.57 -13.65 2.13
C ARG A 148 -12.74 -14.56 1.23
N ALA A 149 -13.26 -14.89 0.04
CA ALA A 149 -12.56 -15.72 -0.94
C ALA A 149 -11.31 -15.01 -1.49
N VAL A 150 -11.42 -13.73 -1.86
CA VAL A 150 -10.29 -12.88 -2.28
C VAL A 150 -9.22 -12.83 -1.20
N ARG A 151 -9.63 -12.52 0.05
CA ARG A 151 -8.68 -12.47 1.17
C ARG A 151 -7.96 -13.80 1.33
N LYS A 152 -8.70 -14.92 1.40
CA LYS A 152 -8.11 -16.23 1.66
C LYS A 152 -7.07 -16.61 0.60
N ARG A 153 -7.38 -16.47 -0.69
CA ARG A 153 -6.42 -16.86 -1.75
C ARG A 153 -5.19 -15.96 -1.78
N SER A 154 -5.39 -14.65 -1.62
CA SER A 154 -4.30 -13.68 -1.68
C SER A 154 -3.39 -13.78 -0.46
N ASP A 155 -3.98 -14.00 0.72
CA ASP A 155 -3.24 -14.26 1.95
C ASP A 155 -2.37 -15.53 1.81
N LEU A 156 -2.87 -16.58 1.14
CA LEU A 156 -2.11 -17.82 0.90
C LEU A 156 -0.93 -17.61 -0.05
N LEU A 157 -1.13 -16.90 -1.17
CA LEU A 157 -0.04 -16.54 -2.08
C LEU A 157 1.04 -15.76 -1.34
N LEU A 158 0.63 -14.80 -0.54
CA LEU A 158 1.53 -13.97 0.25
C LEU A 158 2.27 -14.77 1.31
N GLU A 159 1.59 -15.64 2.07
CA GLU A 159 2.24 -16.54 3.04
C GLU A 159 3.28 -17.46 2.38
N ASN A 160 3.07 -17.87 1.13
CA ASN A 160 4.04 -18.69 0.39
C ASN A 160 5.23 -17.89 -0.16
N ALA A 161 5.01 -16.62 -0.52
CA ALA A 161 6.04 -15.74 -1.07
C ALA A 161 6.93 -15.12 0.02
N LEU A 162 6.38 -14.86 1.20
CA LEU A 162 7.06 -14.23 2.32
C LEU A 162 7.91 -15.22 3.13
N ASP A 163 9.03 -14.72 3.67
CA ASP A 163 9.89 -15.50 4.56
C ASP A 163 9.18 -15.80 5.89
N PRO A 164 9.38 -16.98 6.52
CA PRO A 164 8.72 -17.37 7.78
C PRO A 164 8.96 -16.40 8.96
N TYR A 165 9.94 -15.52 8.85
CA TYR A 165 10.33 -14.54 9.86
C TYR A 165 9.40 -13.31 9.94
N LEU A 166 8.51 -13.13 8.97
CA LEU A 166 7.46 -12.13 9.03
C LEU A 166 6.39 -12.63 10.00
N PHE A 167 6.38 -12.06 11.23
CA PHE A 167 5.45 -12.38 12.32
C PHE A 167 4.07 -12.80 11.80
N SER A 168 3.50 -13.88 12.36
CA SER A 168 2.17 -14.45 12.04
C SER A 168 1.27 -13.44 11.32
N PHE A 169 1.12 -13.61 10.01
CA PHE A 169 0.36 -12.73 9.13
C PHE A 169 -1.05 -12.41 9.69
N LYS A 170 -1.66 -13.39 10.38
CA LYS A 170 -2.94 -13.26 11.10
C LYS A 170 -2.92 -12.21 12.22
N THR A 171 -1.81 -12.10 12.95
CA THR A 171 -1.60 -11.11 14.02
C THR A 171 -1.49 -9.71 13.43
N ASN A 172 -0.73 -9.57 12.34
CA ASN A 172 -0.52 -8.29 11.67
C ASN A 172 -1.83 -7.71 11.12
N LYS A 173 -2.65 -8.57 10.51
CA LYS A 173 -3.99 -8.22 10.02
C LYS A 173 -4.94 -7.70 11.08
N ARG A 174 -4.81 -8.14 12.34
CA ARG A 174 -5.63 -7.65 13.46
C ARG A 174 -5.21 -6.25 13.89
N ILE A 175 -3.92 -5.96 13.90
CA ILE A 175 -3.38 -4.65 14.29
C ILE A 175 -3.66 -3.61 13.19
N TYR A 176 -3.47 -3.95 11.91
CA TYR A 176 -3.82 -3.08 10.79
C TYR A 176 -5.28 -2.62 10.84
N LYS A 177 -6.22 -3.54 11.09
CA LYS A 177 -7.64 -3.18 11.27
C LYS A 177 -7.87 -2.12 12.34
N SER A 178 -7.08 -2.16 13.42
CA SER A 178 -7.12 -1.16 14.48
C SER A 178 -6.52 0.17 14.03
N MET A 179 -5.43 0.16 13.25
CA MET A 179 -4.82 1.38 12.70
C MET A 179 -5.75 2.09 11.70
N VAL A 180 -6.39 1.35 10.79
CA VAL A 180 -7.36 1.97 9.87
C VAL A 180 -8.57 2.52 10.62
N LEU A 181 -9.05 1.83 11.66
CA LEU A 181 -10.12 2.35 12.52
C LEU A 181 -9.71 3.70 13.15
N LEU A 182 -8.47 3.82 13.63
CA LEU A 182 -7.95 5.07 14.19
C LEU A 182 -7.80 6.17 13.13
N SER A 183 -7.34 5.84 11.92
CA SER A 183 -7.30 6.77 10.78
C SER A 183 -8.71 7.31 10.45
N VAL A 184 -9.71 6.43 10.37
CA VAL A 184 -11.12 6.81 10.08
C VAL A 184 -11.74 7.70 11.19
N LEU A 185 -11.30 7.53 12.45
CA LEU A 185 -11.74 8.30 13.61
C LEU A 185 -11.03 9.66 13.73
N ASN A 186 -9.87 9.84 13.08
CA ASN A 186 -9.07 11.07 13.17
C ASN A 186 -9.69 12.19 12.29
N LYS A 187 -10.76 12.81 12.81
CA LYS A 187 -11.59 13.82 12.13
C LYS A 187 -10.81 15.12 11.87
N LYS A 188 -10.81 15.60 10.61
CA LYS A 188 -10.50 16.97 10.14
C LYS A 188 -9.45 17.75 10.96
N ARG A 189 -8.15 17.51 10.71
CA ARG A 189 -7.09 18.46 11.08
C ARG A 189 -6.90 19.50 9.96
N ARG A 190 -7.13 20.77 10.30
CA ARG A 190 -7.38 21.88 9.35
C ARG A 190 -6.15 22.71 8.95
N ARG A 191 -4.93 22.40 9.39
CA ARG A 191 -3.73 23.18 9.03
C ARG A 191 -2.53 22.28 8.72
N GLY A 192 -1.75 22.64 7.69
CA GLY A 192 -0.38 22.17 7.52
C GLY A 192 0.10 21.98 6.07
N VAL A 193 -0.67 21.29 5.24
CA VAL A 193 -0.21 20.81 3.91
C VAL A 193 -1.18 21.29 2.82
N ASP A 194 -0.63 21.82 1.73
CA ASP A 194 -1.39 22.28 0.57
C ASP A 194 -2.07 21.10 -0.14
N ARG A 195 -3.34 21.29 -0.52
CA ARG A 195 -4.08 20.29 -1.30
C ARG A 195 -3.55 20.14 -2.71
N VAL A 196 -2.99 21.23 -3.27
CA VAL A 196 -2.36 21.20 -4.60
C VAL A 196 -1.18 20.25 -4.57
N LEU A 197 -0.29 20.41 -3.58
CA LEU A 197 0.84 19.48 -3.38
C LEU A 197 0.38 18.03 -3.27
N ILE A 198 -0.62 17.72 -2.44
CA ILE A 198 -1.11 16.34 -2.30
C ILE A 198 -1.66 15.79 -3.63
N HIS A 199 -2.36 16.63 -4.39
CA HIS A 199 -2.86 16.25 -5.70
C HIS A 199 -1.71 15.94 -6.66
N ASP A 200 -0.70 16.80 -6.74
CA ASP A 200 0.47 16.60 -7.62
C ASP A 200 1.22 15.32 -7.26
N LEU A 201 1.36 15.02 -5.97
CA LEU A 201 1.97 13.78 -5.49
C LEU A 201 1.11 12.53 -5.83
N HIS A 202 -0.22 12.65 -5.82
CA HIS A 202 -1.08 11.55 -6.28
C HIS A 202 -0.96 11.31 -7.79
N GLU A 203 -0.89 12.36 -8.60
CA GLU A 203 -0.68 12.25 -10.05
C GLU A 203 0.67 11.61 -10.37
N GLU A 204 1.74 12.02 -9.69
CA GLU A 204 3.05 11.40 -9.80
C GLU A 204 3.02 9.93 -9.35
N SER A 205 2.25 9.60 -8.32
CA SER A 205 2.06 8.20 -7.87
C SER A 205 1.37 7.37 -8.96
N LEU A 206 0.32 7.91 -9.59
CA LEU A 206 -0.35 7.24 -10.71
C LEU A 206 0.58 7.07 -11.92
N SER A 207 1.40 8.08 -12.24
CA SER A 207 2.40 8.02 -13.31
C SER A 207 3.35 6.84 -13.13
N ARG A 208 3.87 6.65 -11.91
CA ARG A 208 4.77 5.53 -11.58
C ARG A 208 4.09 4.17 -11.58
N MET A 209 2.84 4.11 -11.10
CA MET A 209 2.02 2.90 -11.20
C MET A 209 1.76 2.54 -12.68
N ILE A 210 1.53 3.52 -13.54
CA ILE A 210 1.32 3.32 -14.99
C ILE A 210 2.62 2.86 -15.65
N ASP A 211 3.77 3.48 -15.36
CA ASP A 211 5.08 3.06 -15.87
C ASP A 211 5.34 1.58 -15.57
N LEU A 212 5.12 1.17 -14.31
CA LEU A 212 5.19 -0.22 -13.89
C LEU A 212 4.27 -1.14 -14.71
N LEU A 213 3.00 -0.78 -14.89
CA LEU A 213 2.07 -1.61 -15.64
C LEU A 213 2.37 -1.65 -17.15
N GLN A 214 3.01 -0.62 -17.70
CA GLN A 214 3.39 -0.58 -19.12
C GLN A 214 4.66 -1.38 -19.38
N ASN A 215 5.65 -1.26 -18.50
CA ASN A 215 7.02 -1.69 -18.76
C ASN A 215 7.46 -2.90 -17.90
N GLY A 216 6.66 -3.30 -16.91
CA GLY A 216 6.94 -4.48 -16.09
C GLY A 216 8.29 -4.38 -15.39
N THR A 217 9.17 -5.36 -15.62
CA THR A 217 10.53 -5.41 -15.04
C THR A 217 11.49 -4.38 -15.62
N ASP A 218 11.13 -3.73 -16.73
CA ASP A 218 11.93 -2.68 -17.37
C ASP A 218 11.49 -1.26 -16.94
N ALA A 219 10.51 -1.17 -16.02
CA ALA A 219 9.99 0.11 -15.54
C ALA A 219 11.04 0.92 -14.77
N ALA A 220 11.10 2.23 -15.03
CA ALA A 220 12.08 3.12 -14.41
C ALA A 220 11.85 3.25 -12.89
N VAL A 221 10.59 3.12 -12.43
CA VAL A 221 10.24 3.17 -11.00
C VAL A 221 10.96 2.09 -10.18
N LEU A 222 11.37 0.97 -10.76
CA LEU A 222 12.08 -0.10 -10.04
C LEU A 222 13.48 0.32 -9.55
N GLN A 223 14.04 1.40 -10.10
CA GLN A 223 15.32 1.97 -9.62
C GLN A 223 15.13 2.89 -8.40
N LYS A 224 13.89 3.18 -8.01
CA LYS A 224 13.54 4.04 -6.89
C LYS A 224 13.29 3.20 -5.64
N ASN A 225 13.53 3.79 -4.47
CA ASN A 225 13.32 3.11 -3.20
C ASN A 225 11.89 3.36 -2.66
N PRO A 226 11.06 2.33 -2.46
CA PRO A 226 9.75 2.45 -1.82
C PRO A 226 9.81 2.40 -0.27
N LEU A 227 10.99 2.27 0.33
CA LEU A 227 11.22 2.15 1.79
C LEU A 227 11.87 3.38 2.41
#